data_AF-A0A1C4VJD5-F1
#
_entry.id   AF-A0A1C4VJD5-F1
#
_cell.length_a   1.000
_cell.length_b   1.000
_cell.length_c   1.000
_cell.angle_alpha   90.00
_cell.angle_beta   90.00
_cell.angle_gamma   90.00
#
_symmetry.space_group_name_H-M   'P 1'
#
loop_
_entity.id
_entity.type
_entity.pdbx_description
1 polymer ?
#
loop_
_entity_poly.entity_id
_entity_poly.type
_entity_poly.pdbx_seq_one_letter_code
_entity_poly.pdbx_strand_id
1 'polypeptide(L)'
;MSEDLGGFMIGYVPAGVDGEVSDFASEWEGVRFRTRVWERQVAEGWRVDLRVHVLRGSRLGTLDALREFLADYHERDAAAWPLTEFTEGDVTGLVGGGEAFRLVEPGVAIDVRAEPERVPESELRAVAAGARPVAAAPEPAAD
;
A
#
# COMPACT_ATOMS: atom_id res chain seq x y z
N MET A 1 18.75 2.04 -6.43
CA MET A 1 17.80 1.84 -7.53
C MET A 1 16.50 1.41 -6.86
N SER A 2 15.40 2.12 -7.02
CA SER A 2 14.14 1.69 -6.39
C SER A 2 13.65 0.47 -7.14
N GLU A 3 13.88 -0.71 -6.57
CA GLU A 3 13.42 -1.97 -7.11
C GLU A 3 11.89 -1.99 -7.14
N ASP A 4 11.36 -2.58 -8.19
CA ASP A 4 9.94 -2.82 -8.39
C ASP A 4 9.34 -3.64 -7.22
N LEU A 5 8.18 -3.24 -6.73
CA LEU A 5 7.39 -3.99 -5.75
C LEU A 5 6.18 -4.63 -6.45
N GLY A 6 6.36 -5.80 -7.06
CA GLY A 6 5.24 -6.55 -7.64
C GLY A 6 4.59 -5.87 -8.86
N GLY A 7 5.38 -5.20 -9.68
CA GLY A 7 4.97 -4.40 -10.83
C GLY A 7 4.70 -2.93 -10.50
N PHE A 8 5.05 -2.44 -9.31
CA PHE A 8 4.85 -1.06 -8.88
C PHE A 8 6.12 -0.36 -8.42
N MET A 9 6.26 0.91 -8.80
CA MET A 9 7.23 1.84 -8.25
C MET A 9 6.57 2.65 -7.13
N ILE A 10 7.29 2.83 -6.01
CA ILE A 10 6.89 3.73 -4.92
C ILE A 10 7.49 5.11 -5.20
N GLY A 11 6.68 6.03 -5.71
CA GLY A 11 7.12 7.35 -6.17
C GLY A 11 7.34 8.39 -5.06
N TYR A 12 6.91 8.10 -3.83
CA TYR A 12 7.07 8.98 -2.69
C TYR A 12 7.31 8.17 -1.41
N VAL A 13 8.28 8.60 -0.60
CA VAL A 13 8.54 8.09 0.74
C VAL A 13 8.55 9.30 1.70
N PRO A 14 7.78 9.27 2.81
CA PRO A 14 7.73 10.32 3.81
C PRO A 14 9.10 10.75 4.33
N ALA A 15 9.24 12.01 4.71
CA ALA A 15 10.48 12.48 5.32
C ALA A 15 10.70 11.81 6.69
N GLY A 16 11.92 11.34 6.96
CA GLY A 16 12.24 10.62 8.20
C GLY A 16 11.89 9.12 8.18
N VAL A 17 11.47 8.59 7.03
CA VAL A 17 11.40 7.15 6.74
C VAL A 17 12.65 6.77 5.93
N ASP A 18 13.77 6.70 6.63
CA ASP A 18 15.12 6.42 6.07
C ASP A 18 15.75 5.14 6.63
N GLY A 19 14.93 4.27 7.23
CA GLY A 19 15.35 2.98 7.77
C GLY A 19 15.78 1.95 6.72
N GLU A 20 16.15 0.77 7.20
CA GLU A 20 16.37 -0.41 6.38
C GLU A 20 15.11 -0.81 5.62
N VAL A 21 15.29 -1.32 4.41
CA VAL A 21 14.19 -1.67 3.51
C VAL A 21 14.18 -3.17 3.28
N SER A 22 13.05 -3.81 3.56
CA SER A 22 12.86 -5.25 3.43
C SER A 22 11.62 -5.57 2.59
N ASP A 23 11.77 -6.50 1.65
CA ASP A 23 10.68 -6.96 0.77
C ASP A 23 10.25 -8.40 1.08
N PHE A 24 8.93 -8.63 1.07
CA PHE A 24 8.33 -9.93 1.40
C PHE A 24 7.20 -10.29 0.44
N ALA A 25 6.90 -11.60 0.41
CA ALA A 25 5.78 -12.14 -0.34
C ALA A 25 4.95 -13.06 0.56
N SER A 26 3.64 -12.90 0.51
CA SER A 26 2.71 -13.75 1.25
C SER A 26 1.39 -13.88 0.48
N GLU A 27 0.56 -14.81 0.91
CA GLU A 27 -0.79 -14.99 0.39
C GLU A 27 -1.74 -15.23 1.56
N TRP A 28 -2.90 -14.60 1.52
CA TRP A 28 -3.94 -14.80 2.52
C TRP A 28 -5.31 -14.74 1.84
N GLU A 29 -6.13 -15.77 2.07
CA GLU A 29 -7.45 -15.95 1.48
C GLU A 29 -7.55 -15.62 -0.03
N GLY A 30 -6.58 -16.13 -0.80
CA GLY A 30 -6.54 -15.97 -2.26
C GLY A 30 -6.09 -14.58 -2.76
N VAL A 31 -5.62 -13.70 -1.87
CA VAL A 31 -4.97 -12.44 -2.22
C VAL A 31 -3.48 -12.55 -1.97
N ARG A 32 -2.68 -12.27 -3.00
CA ARG A 32 -1.22 -12.22 -2.94
C ARG A 32 -0.77 -10.84 -2.53
N PHE A 33 0.20 -10.80 -1.64
CA PHE A 33 0.84 -9.59 -1.13
C PHE A 33 2.27 -9.54 -1.64
N ARG A 34 2.66 -8.41 -2.21
CA ARG A 34 4.06 -7.98 -2.29
C ARG A 34 4.23 -6.81 -1.35
N THR A 35 5.05 -6.99 -0.34
CA THR A 35 5.17 -6.05 0.78
C THR A 35 6.55 -5.45 0.79
N ARG A 36 6.65 -4.13 0.93
CA ARG A 36 7.88 -3.43 1.29
C ARG A 36 7.71 -2.78 2.64
N VAL A 37 8.70 -2.95 3.49
CA VAL A 37 8.76 -2.41 4.84
C VAL A 37 9.97 -1.50 4.94
N TRP A 38 9.78 -0.31 5.50
CA TRP A 38 10.85 0.54 6.01
C TRP A 38 10.86 0.41 7.52
N GLU A 39 11.98 -0.06 8.06
CA GLU A 39 12.14 -0.33 9.48
C GLU A 39 13.48 0.15 10.00
N ARG A 40 13.54 0.48 11.28
CA ARG A 40 14.76 0.93 11.92
C ARG A 40 14.99 0.21 13.22
N GLN A 41 16.26 0.09 13.58
CA GLN A 41 16.65 -0.44 14.86
C GLN A 41 16.41 0.62 15.95
N VAL A 42 15.70 0.23 17.00
CA VAL A 42 15.48 0.99 18.23
C VAL A 42 15.98 0.15 19.42
N ALA A 43 16.09 0.76 20.60
CA ALA A 43 16.59 0.08 21.79
C ALA A 43 15.81 -1.22 22.13
N GLU A 44 14.52 -1.25 21.77
CA GLU A 44 13.59 -2.35 22.05
C GLU A 44 13.51 -3.39 20.91
N GLY A 45 14.28 -3.24 19.83
CA GLY A 45 14.28 -4.14 18.68
C GLY A 45 14.09 -3.41 17.35
N TRP A 46 13.23 -3.95 16.49
CA TRP A 46 12.90 -3.35 15.19
C TRP A 46 11.55 -2.66 15.25
N ARG A 47 11.47 -1.46 14.67
CA ARG A 47 10.22 -0.71 14.51
C ARG A 47 9.97 -0.42 13.04
N VAL A 48 8.76 -0.73 12.58
CA VAL A 48 8.29 -0.41 11.23
C VAL A 48 7.80 1.03 11.21
N ASP A 49 8.37 1.84 10.33
CA ASP A 49 7.97 3.23 10.14
C ASP A 49 6.97 3.38 8.98
N LEU A 50 7.12 2.56 7.93
CA LEU A 50 6.21 2.53 6.78
C LEU A 50 6.10 1.11 6.24
N ARG A 51 4.90 0.73 5.81
CA ARG A 51 4.63 -0.51 5.08
C ARG A 51 3.78 -0.21 3.87
N VAL A 52 4.17 -0.76 2.73
CA VAL A 52 3.39 -0.72 1.49
C VAL A 52 3.14 -2.13 1.01
N HIS A 53 1.89 -2.42 0.66
CA HIS A 53 1.46 -3.66 0.05
C HIS A 53 0.94 -3.39 -1.37
N VAL A 54 1.37 -4.24 -2.31
CA VAL A 54 0.67 -4.47 -3.57
C VAL A 54 -0.13 -5.75 -3.43
N LEU A 55 -1.44 -5.63 -3.56
CA LEU A 55 -2.39 -6.71 -3.40
C LEU A 55 -2.89 -7.17 -4.77
N ARG A 56 -2.95 -8.48 -4.99
CA ARG A 56 -3.54 -9.06 -6.21
C ARG A 56 -4.46 -10.23 -5.88
N GLY A 57 -5.71 -10.16 -6.32
CA GLY A 57 -6.67 -11.25 -6.15
C GLY A 57 -8.06 -10.87 -6.67
N SER A 58 -8.79 -11.83 -7.24
CA SER A 58 -10.07 -11.60 -7.93
C SER A 58 -11.18 -11.04 -7.04
N ARG A 59 -11.09 -11.21 -5.71
CA ARG A 59 -12.05 -10.63 -4.76
C ARG A 59 -11.93 -9.11 -4.59
N LEU A 60 -10.82 -8.51 -5.00
CA LEU A 60 -10.57 -7.07 -4.91
C LEU A 60 -11.22 -6.32 -6.07
N GLY A 61 -12.52 -6.52 -6.31
CA GLY A 61 -13.21 -5.96 -7.48
C GLY A 61 -13.62 -4.50 -7.34
N THR A 62 -13.79 -4.01 -6.11
CA THR A 62 -14.26 -2.67 -5.79
C THR A 62 -13.51 -2.11 -4.57
N LEU A 63 -13.57 -0.79 -4.37
CA LEU A 63 -12.99 -0.16 -3.19
C LEU A 63 -13.63 -0.64 -1.88
N ASP A 64 -14.93 -0.96 -1.92
CA ASP A 64 -15.67 -1.53 -0.79
C ASP A 64 -15.20 -2.96 -0.47
N ALA A 65 -15.06 -3.81 -1.49
CA ALA A 65 -14.52 -5.17 -1.31
C ALA A 65 -13.07 -5.16 -0.79
N LEU A 66 -12.28 -4.15 -1.17
CA LEU A 66 -10.95 -3.92 -0.61
C LEU A 66 -11.01 -3.48 0.86
N ARG A 67 -11.94 -2.59 1.23
CA ARG A 67 -12.15 -2.21 2.63
C ARG A 67 -12.54 -3.42 3.48
N GLU A 68 -13.49 -4.23 3.01
CA GLU A 68 -13.91 -5.46 3.70
C GLU A 68 -12.75 -6.46 3.81
N PHE A 69 -11.98 -6.65 2.73
CA PHE A 69 -10.77 -7.47 2.73
C PHE A 69 -9.78 -7.07 3.82
N LEU A 70 -9.41 -5.79 3.83
CA LEU A 70 -8.44 -5.27 4.78
C LEU A 70 -9.02 -5.32 6.20
N ALA A 71 -10.31 -5.04 6.37
CA ALA A 71 -10.94 -5.15 7.68
C ALA A 71 -10.81 -6.55 8.28
N ASP A 72 -11.10 -7.59 7.49
CA ASP A 72 -10.94 -8.97 7.95
C ASP A 72 -9.46 -9.33 8.19
N TYR A 73 -8.56 -8.95 7.27
CA TYR A 73 -7.12 -9.19 7.40
C TYR A 73 -6.50 -8.57 8.65
N HIS A 74 -6.96 -7.38 9.07
CA HIS A 74 -6.49 -6.71 10.28
C HIS A 74 -7.37 -6.97 11.51
N GLU A 75 -8.27 -7.96 11.44
CA GLU A 75 -9.16 -8.36 12.53
C GLU A 75 -9.98 -7.18 13.10
N ARG A 76 -10.46 -6.29 12.23
CA ARG A 76 -11.26 -5.10 12.59
C ARG A 76 -12.65 -5.14 11.96
N ASP A 77 -13.58 -4.41 12.57
CA ASP A 77 -14.92 -4.23 12.02
C ASP A 77 -14.90 -3.24 10.85
N ALA A 78 -15.31 -3.70 9.67
CA ALA A 78 -15.30 -2.89 8.46
C ALA A 78 -16.22 -1.68 8.57
N ALA A 79 -17.40 -1.84 9.19
CA ALA A 79 -18.44 -0.80 9.27
C ALA A 79 -18.08 0.32 10.26
N ALA A 80 -17.37 -0.02 11.34
CA ALA A 80 -16.94 0.89 12.38
C ALA A 80 -15.58 1.57 12.08
N TRP A 81 -14.87 1.17 11.02
CA TRP A 81 -13.58 1.75 10.68
C TRP A 81 -13.74 3.19 10.13
N PRO A 82 -13.28 4.24 10.85
CA PRO A 82 -13.51 5.63 10.48
C PRO A 82 -12.61 6.05 9.31
N LEU A 83 -13.04 5.75 8.09
CA LEU A 83 -12.35 6.09 6.86
C LEU A 83 -13.00 7.30 6.19
N THR A 84 -12.15 8.12 5.59
CA THR A 84 -12.55 9.22 4.71
C THR A 84 -12.05 8.96 3.29
N GLU A 85 -12.84 9.37 2.30
CA GLU A 85 -12.37 9.36 0.92
C GLU A 85 -11.35 10.47 0.71
N PHE A 86 -10.31 10.19 -0.08
CA PHE A 86 -9.36 11.18 -0.54
C PHE A 86 -9.23 11.13 -2.06
N THR A 87 -8.81 12.26 -2.64
CA THR A 87 -8.43 12.36 -4.04
C THR A 87 -7.13 13.12 -4.16
N GLU A 88 -6.12 12.50 -4.77
CA GLU A 88 -4.79 13.07 -5.03
C GLU A 88 -4.50 12.96 -6.53
N GLY A 89 -4.68 14.06 -7.26
CA GLY A 89 -4.73 14.04 -8.73
C GLY A 89 -5.90 13.18 -9.22
N ASP A 90 -5.64 12.24 -10.13
CA ASP A 90 -6.65 11.29 -10.65
C ASP A 90 -6.80 10.02 -9.80
N VAL A 91 -6.27 10.01 -8.57
CA VAL A 91 -6.28 8.83 -7.70
C VAL A 91 -7.22 9.03 -6.53
N THR A 92 -8.23 8.16 -6.44
CA THR A 92 -9.15 8.08 -5.30
C THR A 92 -8.83 6.88 -4.42
N GLY A 93 -9.02 7.03 -3.12
CA GLY A 93 -8.86 5.96 -2.14
C GLY A 93 -9.53 6.29 -0.81
N LEU A 94 -9.31 5.44 0.18
CA LEU A 94 -9.78 5.64 1.55
C LEU A 94 -8.58 5.79 2.49
N VAL A 95 -8.74 6.62 3.52
CA VAL A 95 -7.70 6.87 4.51
C VAL A 95 -8.28 7.09 5.91
N GLY A 96 -7.58 6.58 6.91
CA GLY A 96 -7.87 6.80 8.32
C GLY A 96 -7.12 5.84 9.24
N GLY A 97 -6.82 6.28 10.46
CA GLY A 97 -6.21 5.42 11.50
C GLY A 97 -4.79 4.92 11.18
N GLY A 98 -4.00 5.71 10.43
CA GLY A 98 -2.63 5.33 10.03
C GLY A 98 -2.57 4.44 8.78
N GLU A 99 -3.67 4.31 8.04
CA GLU A 99 -3.75 3.49 6.83
C GLU A 99 -4.40 4.26 5.68
N ALA A 100 -3.82 4.15 4.49
CA ALA A 100 -4.36 4.68 3.24
C ALA A 100 -4.30 3.61 2.16
N PHE A 101 -5.40 3.37 1.47
CA PHE A 101 -5.48 2.32 0.45
C PHE A 101 -6.35 2.74 -0.73
N ARG A 102 -6.06 2.13 -1.88
CA ARG A 102 -6.77 2.39 -3.13
C ARG A 102 -6.88 1.15 -3.98
N LEU A 103 -7.93 1.13 -4.81
CA LEU A 103 -8.01 0.19 -5.92
C LEU A 103 -7.33 0.81 -7.15
N VAL A 104 -6.40 0.07 -7.77
CA VAL A 104 -5.72 0.51 -9.01
C VAL A 104 -6.57 0.13 -10.22
N GLU A 105 -7.02 -1.12 -10.24
CA GLU A 105 -7.95 -1.72 -11.18
C GLU A 105 -8.62 -2.92 -10.50
N PRO A 106 -9.74 -3.46 -11.02
CA PRO A 106 -10.34 -4.66 -10.46
C PRO A 106 -9.32 -5.80 -10.33
N GLY A 107 -9.10 -6.25 -9.10
CA GLY A 107 -8.16 -7.30 -8.74
C GLY A 107 -6.76 -6.83 -8.31
N VAL A 108 -6.47 -5.53 -8.36
CA VAL A 108 -5.17 -4.96 -7.96
C VAL A 108 -5.36 -3.73 -7.08
N ALA A 109 -4.75 -3.74 -5.89
CA ALA A 109 -4.84 -2.66 -4.92
C ALA A 109 -3.50 -2.29 -4.29
N ILE A 110 -3.43 -1.09 -3.74
CA ILE A 110 -2.34 -0.61 -2.89
C ILE A 110 -2.89 -0.39 -1.49
N ASP A 111 -2.19 -0.90 -0.49
CA ASP A 111 -2.40 -0.59 0.93
C ASP A 111 -1.11 0.00 1.53
N VAL A 112 -1.24 1.08 2.28
CA VAL A 112 -0.12 1.80 2.90
C VAL A 112 -0.43 2.01 4.36
N ARG A 113 0.50 1.61 5.23
CA ARG A 113 0.33 1.70 6.69
C ARG A 113 1.55 2.35 7.32
N ALA A 114 1.31 3.24 8.27
CA ALA A 114 2.33 3.84 9.11
C ALA A 114 1.74 4.23 10.47
N GLU A 115 2.60 4.55 11.42
CA GLU A 115 2.12 5.09 12.69
C GLU A 115 1.71 6.57 12.52
N PRO A 116 0.49 6.96 12.92
CA PRO A 116 -0.06 8.28 12.65
C PRO A 116 0.70 9.42 13.35
N GLU A 117 1.42 9.11 14.44
CA GLU A 117 2.29 10.07 15.14
C GLU A 117 3.59 10.36 14.35
N ARG A 118 3.97 9.49 13.40
CA ARG A 118 5.19 9.63 12.60
C ARG A 118 4.90 10.12 11.18
N VAL A 119 3.90 9.53 10.54
CA VAL A 119 3.54 9.86 9.17
C VAL A 119 2.16 10.50 9.19
N PRO A 120 2.06 11.80 8.90
CA PRO A 120 0.77 12.47 8.85
C PRO A 120 -0.08 11.90 7.72
N GLU A 121 -1.39 11.99 7.88
CA GLU A 121 -2.35 11.41 6.93
C GLU A 121 -2.15 11.92 5.49
N SER A 122 -1.77 13.18 5.31
CA SER A 122 -1.44 13.75 4.00
C SER A 122 -0.30 13.03 3.30
N GLU A 123 0.71 12.59 4.04
CA GLU A 123 1.84 11.86 3.47
C GLU A 123 1.47 10.41 3.15
N LEU A 124 0.62 9.76 3.95
CA LEU A 124 0.06 8.45 3.61
C LEU A 124 -0.70 8.47 2.28
N ARG A 125 -1.54 9.49 2.06
CA ARG A 125 -2.26 9.69 0.79
C ARG A 125 -1.28 9.86 -0.37
N ALA A 126 -0.22 10.65 -0.18
CA ALA A 126 0.81 10.87 -1.18
C ALA A 126 1.58 9.57 -1.52
N VAL A 127 1.88 8.71 -0.54
CA VAL A 127 2.49 7.39 -0.81
C VAL A 127 1.53 6.51 -1.61
N ALA A 128 0.27 6.38 -1.20
CA ALA A 128 -0.72 5.55 -1.87
C ALA A 128 -0.98 6.01 -3.32
N ALA A 129 -1.04 7.34 -3.55
CA ALA A 129 -1.18 7.94 -4.87
C ALA A 129 0.11 7.91 -5.69
N GLY A 130 1.28 7.91 -5.04
CA GLY A 130 2.59 7.81 -5.67
C GLY A 130 2.99 6.39 -6.07
N ALA A 131 2.34 5.36 -5.53
CA ALA A 131 2.53 3.98 -5.94
C ALA A 131 1.90 3.73 -7.32
N ARG A 132 2.74 3.60 -8.36
CA ARG A 132 2.31 3.50 -9.76
C ARG A 132 2.81 2.23 -10.42
N PRO A 133 2.03 1.60 -11.32
CA PRO A 133 2.54 0.49 -12.11
C PRO A 133 3.82 0.92 -12.85
N VAL A 134 4.84 0.07 -12.82
CA VAL A 134 5.97 0.22 -13.72
C VAL A 134 5.43 -0.07 -15.12
N ALA A 135 5.55 0.89 -16.04
CA ALA A 135 5.17 0.67 -17.42
C ALA A 135 5.87 -0.61 -17.91
N ALA A 136 5.10 -1.60 -18.38
CA ALA A 136 5.69 -2.72 -19.08
C ALA A 136 6.53 -2.13 -20.22
N ALA A 137 7.79 -2.52 -20.32
CA ALA A 137 8.57 -2.19 -21.50
C ALA A 137 7.74 -2.65 -22.72
N PRO A 138 7.58 -1.82 -23.76
CA PRO A 138 6.86 -2.25 -24.94
C PRO A 138 7.50 -3.55 -25.44
N GLU A 139 6.70 -4.62 -25.55
CA GLU A 139 7.13 -5.85 -26.18
C GLU A 139 7.71 -5.47 -27.56
N PRO A 140 8.93 -5.91 -27.93
CA PRO A 140 9.46 -5.62 -29.24
C PRO A 140 8.48 -6.21 -30.26
N ALA A 141 7.94 -5.34 -31.13
CA ALA A 141 7.10 -5.76 -32.23
C ALA A 141 7.85 -6.86 -32.99
N ALA A 142 7.25 -8.05 -33.05
CA ALA A 142 7.73 -9.10 -33.93
C ALA A 142 7.56 -8.60 -35.38
N ASP A 143 8.68 -8.49 -36.09
CA ASP A 143 8.77 -8.21 -37.53
C ASP A 143 8.28 -9.43 -38.35
#